data_AF-A0A7N2M7S5-F1
#
_entry.id   AF-A0A7N2M7S5-F1
#
_cell.length_a   1.000
_cell.length_b   1.000
_cell.length_c   1.000
_cell.angle_alpha   90.00
_cell.angle_beta   90.00
_cell.angle_gamma   90.00
#
_symmetry.space_group_name_H-M   'P 1'
#
loop_
_entity.id
_entity.type
_entity.pdbx_description
1 polymer ?
#
loop_
_entity_poly.entity_id
_entity_poly.type
_entity_poly.pdbx_seq_one_letter_code
_entity_poly.pdbx_strand_id
1 'polypeptide(L)' 'MKSGVADMVNTGGRPGGAVTAALFLKQFVDEKVQWMHIDLAGPVWNDKKRAATGFGISTLVEWVLKNSS' A
#
# COMPACT_ATOMS: atom_id res chain seq x y z
N MET A 1 -5.13 -14.51 -8.00
CA MET A 1 -3.83 -14.74 -7.32
C MET A 1 -3.36 -16.19 -7.35
N LYS A 2 -4.15 -17.18 -7.81
CA LYS A 2 -3.66 -18.57 -7.93
C LYS A 2 -2.60 -18.68 -9.02
N SER A 3 -1.55 -19.46 -8.78
CA SER A 3 -0.58 -19.90 -9.78
C SER A 3 -0.73 -21.41 -10.00
N GLY A 4 -0.40 -21.89 -11.21
CA GLY A 4 -0.42 -23.32 -11.53
C GLY A 4 0.85 -24.06 -11.11
N VAL A 5 1.87 -23.34 -10.64
CA VAL A 5 3.20 -23.87 -10.32
C VAL A 5 3.76 -23.37 -9.00
N ALA A 6 3.31 -22.20 -8.53
CA ALA A 6 3.74 -21.57 -7.28
C ALA A 6 2.52 -21.30 -6.38
N ASP A 7 2.76 -20.80 -5.18
CA ASP A 7 1.69 -20.50 -4.22
C ASP A 7 0.75 -19.39 -4.72
N MET A 8 1.30 -18.39 -5.43
CA MET A 8 0.52 -17.30 -6.02
C MET A 8 1.23 -16.60 -7.18
N VAL A 9 0.46 -15.88 -8.00
CA VAL A 9 0.98 -14.89 -8.97
C VAL A 9 1.11 -13.51 -8.31
N ASN A 10 2.01 -12.66 -8.83
CA ASN A 10 2.20 -11.30 -8.32
C ASN A 10 1.18 -10.28 -8.88
N THR A 11 0.48 -10.60 -9.96
CA THR A 11 -0.48 -9.68 -10.62
C THR A 11 -1.83 -10.39 -10.85
N GLY A 12 -2.92 -9.76 -10.40
CA GLY A 12 -4.29 -10.29 -10.52
C GLY A 12 -5.04 -9.97 -11.82
N GLY A 13 -4.43 -9.19 -12.72
CA GLY A 13 -5.07 -8.62 -13.91
C GLY A 13 -5.46 -7.15 -13.71
N ARG A 14 -6.07 -6.54 -14.74
CA ARG A 14 -6.42 -5.11 -14.75
C ARG A 14 -7.54 -4.74 -13.75
N PRO A 15 -8.67 -5.49 -13.66
CA PRO A 15 -9.74 -5.14 -12.73
C PRO A 15 -9.32 -5.43 -11.29
N GLY A 16 -9.53 -4.47 -10.38
CA GLY A 16 -9.25 -4.67 -8.95
C GLY A 16 -7.76 -4.75 -8.59
N GLY A 17 -6.87 -4.27 -9.46
CA GLY A 17 -5.41 -4.35 -9.29
C GLY A 17 -4.92 -3.94 -7.89
N ALA A 18 -5.34 -2.77 -7.41
CA ALA A 18 -4.97 -2.27 -6.08
C ALA A 18 -5.37 -3.22 -4.93
N VAL A 19 -6.57 -3.80 -4.99
CA VAL A 19 -7.03 -4.76 -3.97
C VAL A 19 -6.22 -6.06 -4.04
N THR A 20 -5.94 -6.57 -5.23
CA THR A 20 -5.13 -7.78 -5.38
C THR A 20 -3.67 -7.58 -4.96
N ALA A 21 -3.12 -6.37 -5.16
CA ALA A 21 -1.80 -5.99 -4.64
C ALA A 21 -1.79 -5.94 -3.11
N ALA A 22 -2.81 -5.35 -2.48
CA ALA A 22 -2.93 -5.37 -1.03
C ALA A 22 -3.04 -6.80 -0.46
N LEU A 23 -3.83 -7.67 -1.12
CA LEU A 23 -3.95 -9.08 -0.75
C LEU A 23 -2.65 -9.86 -0.93
N PHE A 24 -1.84 -9.52 -1.94
CA PHE A 24 -0.50 -10.08 -2.13
C PHE A 24 0.41 -9.71 -0.95
N LEU A 25 0.49 -8.42 -0.61
CA LEU A 25 1.34 -7.95 0.50
C LEU A 25 0.93 -8.57 1.85
N LYS A 26 -0.37 -8.77 2.07
CA LYS A 26 -0.90 -9.40 3.29
C LYS A 26 -0.33 -10.80 3.54
N GLN A 27 0.07 -11.54 2.50
CA GLN A 27 0.64 -12.89 2.64
C GLN A 27 2.00 -12.90 3.37
N PHE A 28 2.63 -11.74 3.52
CA PHE A 28 3.96 -11.58 4.11
C PHE A 28 3.95 -10.88 5.48
N VAL A 29 2.77 -10.69 6.08
CA VAL A 29 2.61 -10.06 7.38
C VAL A 29 2.07 -11.09 8.37
N ASP A 30 2.71 -11.22 9.53
CA ASP A 30 2.24 -12.07 10.63
C ASP A 30 0.86 -11.60 11.10
N GLU A 31 -0.09 -12.53 11.27
CA GLU A 31 -1.47 -12.24 11.67
C GLU A 31 -1.58 -11.53 13.03
N LYS A 32 -0.56 -11.65 13.89
CA LYS A 32 -0.49 -10.97 15.19
C LYS A 32 -0.12 -9.49 15.08
N VAL A 33 0.40 -9.04 13.93
CA VAL A 33 0.82 -7.66 13.72
C VAL A 33 -0.33 -6.87 13.10
N GLN A 34 -0.78 -5.82 13.79
CA GLN A 34 -1.69 -4.85 13.17
C GLN A 34 -0.98 -4.15 12.02
N TRP A 35 -1.56 -4.23 10.82
CA TRP A 35 -0.93 -3.76 9.60
C TRP A 35 -1.92 -3.05 8.69
N MET A 36 -1.43 -2.02 8.00
CA MET A 36 -2.16 -1.23 7.03
C MET A 36 -1.27 -0.97 5.81
N HIS A 37 -1.81 -1.22 4.62
CA HIS A 37 -1.22 -0.80 3.35
C HIS A 37 -1.88 0.50 2.88
N ILE A 38 -1.07 1.46 2.47
CA ILE A 38 -1.52 2.72 1.86
C ILE A 38 -0.91 2.82 0.46
N ASP A 39 -1.75 2.76 -0.58
CA ASP A 39 -1.33 3.00 -1.96
C ASP A 39 -1.36 4.51 -2.26
N LEU A 40 -0.19 5.09 -2.51
CA LEU A 40 0.02 6.52 -2.70
C LEU A 40 0.40 6.90 -4.14
N ALA A 41 0.24 6.00 -5.11
CA ALA A 41 0.71 6.22 -6.48
C ALA A 41 0.26 7.55 -7.12
N GLY A 42 -0.98 7.98 -6.84
CA GLY A 42 -1.52 9.25 -7.32
C GLY A 42 -0.99 10.48 -6.58
N PRO A 43 -1.27 10.64 -5.28
CA PRO A 43 -1.08 11.92 -4.60
C PRO A 43 0.39 12.32 -4.34
N VAL A 44 1.37 11.43 -4.52
CA VAL A 44 2.80 11.73 -4.32
C VAL A 44 3.37 12.73 -5.33
N TRP A 45 2.73 12.88 -6.49
CA TRP A 45 3.15 13.76 -7.56
C TRP A 45 2.01 14.66 -8.05
N ASN A 46 2.29 15.93 -8.29
CA ASN A 46 1.34 16.86 -8.88
C ASN A 46 1.73 17.18 -10.32
N ASP A 47 1.03 16.59 -11.28
CA ASP A 47 1.33 16.77 -12.71
C ASP A 47 1.20 18.21 -13.19
N LYS A 48 0.27 18.99 -12.62
CA LYS A 48 0.07 20.40 -13.00
C LYS A 48 1.24 21.28 -12.57
N LYS A 49 1.77 21.03 -11.37
CA LYS A 49 2.92 21.75 -10.81
C LYS A 49 4.26 21.13 -11.20
N ARG A 50 4.25 19.93 -11.80
CA ARG A 50 5.43 19.11 -12.11
C ARG A 50 6.39 18.99 -10.92
N ALA A 51 5.83 18.70 -9.75
CA ALA A 51 6.57 18.65 -8.50
C ALA A 51 6.05 17.56 -7.56
N ALA A 52 6.94 17.07 -6.70
CA ALA A 52 6.59 16.16 -5.60
C ALA A 52 5.76 16.90 -4.54
N THR A 53 4.82 16.19 -3.91
CA THR A 53 3.88 16.79 -2.94
C THR A 53 4.28 16.58 -1.48
N GLY A 54 5.09 15.57 -1.19
CA GLY A 54 5.34 15.11 0.19
C GLY A 54 4.13 14.45 0.84
N PHE A 55 3.14 14.00 0.06
CA PHE A 55 1.92 13.37 0.58
C PHE A 55 2.24 12.14 1.42
N GLY A 56 1.58 12.03 2.58
CA GLY A 56 1.77 10.96 3.57
C GLY A 56 2.61 11.39 4.78
N ILE A 57 3.51 12.37 4.64
CA ILE A 57 4.40 12.79 5.75
C ILE A 57 3.60 13.24 6.97
N SER A 58 2.71 14.23 6.82
CA SER A 58 1.92 14.76 7.93
C SER A 58 1.02 13.70 8.55
N THR A 59 0.39 12.86 7.73
CA THR A 59 -0.47 11.76 8.21
C THR A 59 0.30 10.76 9.06
N LEU A 60 1.49 10.34 8.63
CA LEU A 60 2.32 9.38 9.38
C LEU A 60 2.88 10.00 10.66
N VAL A 61 3.32 11.26 10.63
CA VAL A 61 3.77 11.99 11.83
C VAL A 61 2.64 12.07 12.85
N GLU A 62 1.44 12.50 12.43
CA GLU A 62 0.28 12.58 13.31
C GLU A 62 -0.13 11.21 13.86
N TRP A 63 -0.08 10.15 13.04
CA TRP A 63 -0.37 8.79 13.50
C TRP A 63 0.60 8.36 14.59
N VAL A 64 1.91 8.60 14.42
CA VAL A 64 2.90 8.31 15.45
C VAL A 64 2.62 9.14 16.70
N LEU A 65 2.50 10.46 16.60
CA LEU A 65 2.29 11.35 17.75
C LEU A 65 1.03 11.01 18.57
N LYS A 66 -0.03 10.50 17.91
CA LYS A 66 -1.26 10.08 18.59
C LYS A 66 -1.17 8.72 19.29
N ASN A 67 -0.17 7.91 18.94
CA ASN A 67 0.02 6.57 19.51
C ASN A 67 1.28 6.46 20.38
N SER A 68 2.19 7.44 20.31
CA SER A 68 3.32 7.57 21.22
C SER A 68 2.83 8.05 22.59
N SER A 69 3.03 7.23 23.62
CA SER A 69 2.87 7.62 25.03
C SER A 69 4.17 8.20 25.58
#